data_AF-A0A438K003-F1
#
_entry.id   AF-A0A438K003-F1
#
_cell.length_a   1.000
_cell.length_b   1.000
_cell.length_c   1.000
_cell.angle_alpha   90.00
_cell.angle_beta   90.00
_cell.angle_gamma   90.00
#
_symmetry.space_group_name_H-M   'P 1'
#
loop_
_entity.id
_entity.type
_entity.pdbx_description
1 polymer ?
#
loop_
_entity_poly.entity_id
_entity_poly.type
_entity_poly.pdbx_seq_one_letter_code
_entity_poly.pdbx_strand_id
1 'polypeptide(L)'
;MDFGYPQNLSPEILKLYITQEGVRSPFSSKIFDICSLQVFLDIVESVNLLMSSKVNAVLGNILCNAFLFAYLVKFGDCSGKTIELDDVTFHQCVNLTRFNSEKTVSFVPPDGEFELMKYRITEGVNLPFRVLPTIKELGRTRMEVNVKVKSVFGAKMFALGVVIKIPVPKQTAKTSFQVTSGRAKYNAATDCLIWKIRKFPGQTEPTMSAEVELIFHDGRKEVLDQATDSDGIPGT
;
A
#
# COMPACT_ATOMS: atom_id res chain seq x y z
N MET A 1 -11.53 -14.16 31.06
CA MET A 1 -12.77 -14.87 30.67
C MET A 1 -13.37 -15.42 31.95
N ASP A 2 -14.66 -15.17 32.18
CA ASP A 2 -15.40 -15.77 33.28
C ASP A 2 -16.65 -16.43 32.71
N PHE A 3 -16.89 -17.71 33.04
CA PHE A 3 -17.96 -18.55 32.48
C PHE A 3 -18.16 -18.48 30.95
N GLY A 4 -17.08 -18.32 30.18
CA GLY A 4 -17.15 -18.28 28.71
C GLY A 4 -17.63 -16.94 28.11
N TYR A 5 -17.95 -15.94 28.94
CA TYR A 5 -18.23 -14.59 28.45
C TYR A 5 -16.93 -13.78 28.31
N PRO A 6 -16.73 -13.09 27.17
CA PRO A 6 -15.61 -12.19 27.00
C PRO A 6 -15.76 -11.01 27.96
N GLN A 7 -14.89 -10.96 28.96
CA GLN A 7 -14.73 -9.85 29.89
C GLN A 7 -13.90 -8.74 29.23
N ASN A 8 -13.98 -7.52 29.76
CA ASN A 8 -13.26 -6.37 29.21
C ASN A 8 -11.75 -6.65 29.19
N LEU A 9 -11.17 -6.81 28.00
CA LEU A 9 -9.82 -7.34 27.76
C LEU A 9 -8.81 -6.26 27.40
N SER A 10 -9.13 -4.97 27.64
CA SER A 10 -8.19 -3.91 27.28
C SER A 10 -6.89 -4.07 28.07
N PRO A 11 -5.74 -4.23 27.39
CA PRO A 11 -4.47 -4.53 28.04
C PRO A 11 -3.99 -3.40 28.97
N GLU A 12 -4.47 -2.17 28.76
CA GLU A 12 -4.21 -0.99 29.60
C GLU A 12 -4.89 -1.10 30.97
N ILE A 13 -6.14 -1.57 31.03
CA ILE A 13 -6.85 -1.80 32.29
C ILE A 13 -6.24 -3.00 33.02
N LEU A 14 -5.87 -4.05 32.30
CA LEU A 14 -5.29 -5.25 32.89
C LEU A 14 -3.91 -4.98 33.52
N LYS A 15 -3.11 -4.04 33.00
CA LYS A 15 -1.82 -3.62 33.59
C LYS A 15 -1.96 -2.88 34.94
N LEU A 16 -3.13 -2.31 35.24
CA LEU A 16 -3.40 -1.67 36.53
C LEU A 16 -3.65 -2.68 37.66
N TYR A 17 -4.14 -3.88 37.31
CA TYR A 17 -4.49 -4.92 38.29
C TYR A 17 -3.53 -6.12 38.28
N ILE A 18 -2.80 -6.33 37.18
CA ILE A 18 -1.81 -7.40 37.01
C ILE A 18 -0.42 -6.75 36.96
N THR A 19 0.15 -6.50 38.13
CA THR A 19 1.51 -5.99 38.30
C THR A 19 2.42 -7.13 38.77
N GLN A 20 3.65 -7.24 38.26
CA GLN A 20 4.65 -8.19 38.80
C GLN A 20 5.23 -7.74 40.16
N GLU A 21 4.91 -6.53 40.60
CA GLU A 21 5.22 -6.00 41.93
C GLU A 21 3.92 -5.65 42.66
N GLY A 22 3.88 -5.92 43.97
CA GLY A 22 2.67 -5.97 44.79
C GLY A 22 1.73 -4.77 44.75
N VAL A 23 0.48 -5.07 45.14
CA VAL A 23 -0.71 -4.20 45.18
C VAL A 23 -0.42 -2.78 45.68
N ARG A 24 -0.63 -1.78 44.84
CA ARG A 24 -0.85 -0.38 45.24
C ARG A 24 -2.24 0.06 44.79
N SER A 25 -2.98 0.64 45.74
CA SER A 25 -4.34 1.18 45.58
C SER A 25 -4.46 2.15 44.40
N PRO A 26 -5.50 2.06 43.55
CA PRO A 26 -5.80 3.11 42.59
C PRO A 26 -6.69 4.17 43.24
N PHE A 27 -6.56 5.41 42.77
CA PHE A 27 -7.22 6.64 43.24
C PHE A 27 -6.52 7.41 44.38
N SER A 28 -5.27 7.79 44.12
CA SER A 28 -4.86 9.16 44.41
C SER A 28 -5.02 9.96 43.12
N SER A 29 -6.01 10.84 43.09
CA SER A 29 -6.22 11.88 42.10
C SER A 29 -4.97 12.79 42.05
N LYS A 30 -3.98 12.38 41.26
CA LYS A 30 -2.92 13.29 40.85
C LYS A 30 -3.49 14.16 39.74
N ILE A 31 -3.93 15.35 40.14
CA ILE A 31 -4.02 16.50 39.25
C ILE A 31 -2.60 16.69 38.71
N PHE A 32 -2.36 16.16 37.52
CA PHE A 32 -1.16 16.42 36.77
C PHE A 32 -1.36 17.77 36.08
N ASP A 33 -0.81 18.82 36.69
CA ASP A 33 -0.52 20.09 36.01
C ASP A 33 0.49 19.81 34.89
N ILE A 34 0.00 19.32 33.73
CA ILE A 34 0.83 19.15 32.53
C ILE A 34 0.57 20.35 31.66
N CYS A 35 1.33 21.41 31.93
CA CYS A 35 1.60 22.47 30.98
C CYS A 35 2.05 21.83 29.65
N SER A 36 1.32 22.12 28.57
CA SER A 36 1.60 21.70 27.19
C SER A 36 1.18 20.27 26.80
N LEU A 37 -0.11 19.95 26.89
CA LEU A 37 -0.68 18.81 26.18
C LEU A 37 -0.64 19.05 24.66
N GLN A 38 0.23 18.32 23.96
CA GLN A 38 0.33 18.34 22.51
C GLN A 38 -0.32 17.07 21.96
N VAL A 39 -1.25 17.26 21.02
CA VAL A 39 -1.95 16.20 20.29
C VAL A 39 -1.28 16.06 18.94
N PHE A 40 -0.80 14.86 18.60
CA PHE A 40 -0.36 14.54 17.24
C PHE A 40 -1.40 13.63 16.60
N LEU A 41 -1.88 14.02 15.43
CA LEU A 41 -2.77 13.22 14.62
C LEU A 41 -2.02 12.88 13.33
N ASP A 42 -1.87 11.60 13.06
CA ASP A 42 -1.30 11.08 11.83
C ASP A 42 -2.42 10.48 10.96
N ILE A 43 -2.55 10.96 9.73
CA ILE A 43 -3.53 10.46 8.76
C ILE A 43 -2.77 9.62 7.74
N VAL A 44 -2.89 8.30 7.85
CA VAL A 44 -2.27 7.37 6.92
C VAL A 44 -3.31 6.92 5.90
N GLU A 45 -3.16 7.40 4.68
CA GLU A 45 -4.04 7.06 3.55
C GLU A 45 -3.42 5.95 2.69
N SER A 46 -4.13 4.84 2.55
CA SER A 46 -3.77 3.72 1.68
C SER A 46 -4.67 3.68 0.46
N VAL A 47 -4.10 3.97 -0.71
CA VAL A 47 -4.82 3.99 -1.98
C VAL A 47 -4.62 2.66 -2.69
N ASN A 48 -5.67 1.85 -2.79
CA ASN A 48 -5.67 0.62 -3.56
C ASN A 48 -6.41 0.85 -4.89
N LEU A 49 -5.76 0.52 -6.00
CA LEU A 49 -6.27 0.80 -7.34
C LEU A 49 -6.15 -0.43 -8.23
N LEU A 50 -7.25 -0.76 -8.90
CA LEU A 50 -7.25 -1.66 -10.04
C LEU A 50 -7.66 -0.88 -11.29
N MET A 51 -6.78 -0.81 -12.28
CA MET A 51 -7.03 -0.12 -13.55
C MET A 51 -6.99 -1.11 -14.71
N SER A 52 -8.00 -1.05 -15.57
CA SER A 52 -8.01 -1.82 -16.82
C SER A 52 -7.08 -1.19 -17.87
N SER A 53 -6.49 -2.03 -18.73
CA SER A 53 -5.56 -1.59 -19.78
C SER A 53 -6.23 -0.88 -20.94
N LYS A 54 -7.55 -1.06 -21.13
CA LYS A 54 -8.31 -0.51 -22.27
C LYS A 54 -9.29 0.59 -21.87
N VAL A 55 -9.95 0.42 -20.73
CA VAL A 55 -10.92 1.37 -20.21
C VAL A 55 -10.26 2.05 -19.03
N ASN A 56 -10.29 3.38 -18.97
CA ASN A 56 -9.91 4.15 -17.78
C ASN A 56 -10.88 3.89 -16.59
N ALA A 57 -11.49 2.71 -16.50
CA ALA A 57 -12.26 2.26 -15.37
C ALA A 57 -11.26 1.89 -14.29
N VAL A 58 -11.20 2.76 -13.29
CA VAL A 58 -10.40 2.57 -12.08
C VAL A 58 -11.37 2.20 -10.99
N LEU A 59 -11.29 0.97 -10.50
CA LEU A 59 -11.90 0.63 -9.22
C LEU A 59 -10.87 1.04 -8.16
N GLY A 60 -11.12 2.18 -7.52
CA GLY A 60 -10.28 2.71 -6.46
C GLY A 60 -11.00 2.64 -5.13
N ASN A 61 -10.36 2.07 -4.12
CA ASN A 61 -10.78 2.18 -2.74
C ASN A 61 -9.64 2.78 -1.93
N ILE A 62 -9.91 3.89 -1.28
CA ILE A 62 -8.99 4.45 -0.30
C ILE A 62 -9.43 3.96 1.08
N LEU A 63 -8.50 3.32 1.77
CA LEU A 63 -8.62 2.99 3.18
C LEU A 63 -7.70 3.93 3.94
N CYS A 64 -8.27 4.75 4.81
CA CYS A 64 -7.49 5.65 5.63
C CYS A 64 -7.65 5.29 7.09
N ASN A 65 -6.55 5.35 7.81
CA ASN A 65 -6.52 5.18 9.25
C ASN A 65 -5.99 6.48 9.86
N ALA A 66 -6.73 7.02 10.83
CA ALA A 66 -6.26 8.15 11.62
C ALA A 66 -5.73 7.60 12.94
N PHE A 67 -4.41 7.76 13.15
CA PHE A 67 -3.76 7.47 14.41
C PHE A 67 -3.68 8.74 15.23
N LEU A 68 -4.06 8.63 16.49
CA LEU A 68 -3.95 9.73 17.43
C LEU A 68 -2.94 9.37 18.51
N PHE A 69 -1.98 10.26 18.68
CA PHE A 69 -1.02 10.27 19.78
C PHE A 69 -1.32 11.49 20.62
N ALA A 70 -2.22 11.36 21.59
CA ALA A 70 -2.66 12.53 22.34
C ALA A 70 -3.35 12.20 23.66
N TYR A 71 -2.95 12.92 24.71
CA TYR A 71 -3.78 13.13 25.88
C TYR A 71 -4.67 14.38 25.65
N LEU A 72 -5.95 14.25 26.03
CA LEU A 72 -7.05 15.25 26.11
C LEU A 72 -6.97 16.56 25.29
N VAL A 73 -7.67 16.63 24.14
CA VAL A 73 -8.26 17.87 23.59
C VAL A 73 -9.53 17.55 22.75
N LYS A 74 -10.53 18.44 22.81
CA LYS A 74 -11.71 18.47 21.92
C LYS A 74 -11.33 18.98 20.52
N PHE A 75 -11.57 18.18 19.48
CA PHE A 75 -11.39 18.63 18.09
C PHE A 75 -12.47 19.65 17.70
N GLY A 76 -12.03 20.84 17.27
CA GLY A 76 -12.86 21.90 16.72
C GLY A 76 -13.02 21.77 15.21
N ASP A 77 -14.17 22.21 14.72
CA ASP A 77 -14.67 22.08 13.35
C ASP A 77 -13.65 22.56 12.30
N CYS A 78 -13.23 21.65 11.42
CA CYS A 78 -12.31 21.94 10.33
C CYS A 78 -13.13 22.18 9.07
N SER A 79 -13.41 23.46 8.77
CA SER A 79 -14.11 23.89 7.55
C SER A 79 -13.22 23.68 6.30
N GLY A 80 -13.11 22.43 5.86
CA GLY A 80 -12.55 22.02 4.58
C GLY A 80 -13.63 21.32 3.77
N LYS A 81 -13.48 21.30 2.44
CA LYS A 81 -14.37 20.63 1.47
C LYS A 81 -14.99 19.37 2.07
N THR A 82 -16.32 19.30 2.11
CA THR A 82 -17.05 18.13 2.60
C THR A 82 -16.66 16.92 1.76
N ILE A 83 -15.88 16.02 2.34
CA ILE A 83 -15.56 14.73 1.74
C ILE A 83 -16.70 13.80 2.11
N GLU A 84 -17.36 13.22 1.11
CA GLU A 84 -18.36 12.18 1.34
C GLU A 84 -17.63 10.88 1.71
N LEU A 85 -17.93 10.38 2.91
CA LEU A 85 -17.33 9.18 3.48
C LEU A 85 -18.34 8.04 3.30
N ASP A 86 -17.92 6.92 2.71
CA ASP A 86 -18.83 5.79 2.49
C ASP A 86 -19.10 5.06 3.81
N ASP A 87 -18.01 4.62 4.43
CA ASP A 87 -18.04 3.87 5.68
C ASP A 87 -17.01 4.45 6.64
N VAL A 88 -17.40 4.63 7.89
CA VAL A 88 -16.50 5.07 8.96
C VAL A 88 -16.65 4.13 10.15
N THR A 89 -15.53 3.58 10.59
CA THR A 89 -15.43 2.78 11.82
C THR A 89 -14.69 3.58 12.85
N PHE A 90 -15.27 3.75 14.03
CA PHE A 90 -14.67 4.51 15.12
C PHE A 90 -14.13 3.60 16.21
N HIS A 91 -13.15 4.12 16.95
CA HIS A 91 -12.75 3.54 18.22
C HIS A 91 -13.89 3.62 19.25
N GLN A 92 -13.90 2.69 20.20
CA GLN A 92 -14.89 2.62 21.29
C GLN A 92 -14.95 3.88 22.17
N CYS A 93 -13.91 4.72 22.14
CA CYS A 93 -13.88 5.96 22.90
C CYS A 93 -14.73 7.09 22.30
N VAL A 94 -15.29 6.90 21.09
CA VAL A 94 -16.06 7.91 20.35
C VAL A 94 -17.54 7.84 20.69
N ASN A 95 -18.15 9.00 20.94
CA ASN A 95 -19.59 9.13 21.15
C ASN A 95 -20.34 9.15 19.81
N LEU A 96 -20.85 7.98 19.41
CA LEU A 96 -21.60 7.80 18.16
C LEU A 96 -22.91 8.59 18.11
N THR A 97 -23.59 8.79 19.25
CA THR A 97 -24.85 9.55 19.32
C THR A 97 -24.63 10.99 18.89
N ARG A 98 -23.56 11.63 19.40
CA ARG A 98 -23.22 13.00 19.05
C ARG A 98 -22.74 13.14 17.61
N PHE A 99 -21.96 12.17 17.13
CA PHE A 99 -21.55 12.13 15.73
C PHE A 99 -22.75 12.02 14.77
N ASN A 100 -23.77 11.23 15.10
CA ASN A 100 -24.93 11.08 14.23
C ASN A 100 -25.77 12.38 14.12
N SER A 101 -25.93 13.12 15.22
CA SER A 101 -26.72 14.36 15.24
C SER A 101 -25.96 15.58 14.72
N GLU A 102 -24.71 15.78 15.15
CA GLU A 102 -23.94 17.01 14.92
C GLU A 102 -22.82 16.82 13.89
N LYS A 103 -22.62 15.60 13.36
CA LYS A 103 -21.44 15.21 12.55
C LYS A 103 -20.10 15.57 13.22
N THR A 104 -20.12 15.68 14.55
CA THR A 104 -18.97 16.08 15.38
C THR A 104 -18.41 14.86 16.11
N VAL A 105 -17.13 14.58 15.92
CA VAL A 105 -16.43 13.47 16.59
C VAL A 105 -16.00 13.92 17.99
N SER A 106 -16.67 13.40 19.02
CA SER A 106 -16.33 13.65 20.43
C SER A 106 -15.88 12.36 21.08
N PHE A 107 -14.72 12.37 21.74
CA PHE A 107 -14.14 11.18 22.37
C PHE A 107 -13.27 11.55 23.57
N VAL A 108 -12.99 10.55 24.42
CA VAL A 108 -11.99 10.63 25.49
C VAL A 108 -10.84 9.69 25.11
N PRO A 109 -9.66 10.21 24.72
CA PRO A 109 -8.57 9.36 24.23
C PRO A 109 -8.09 8.39 25.30
N PRO A 110 -7.85 7.11 24.95
CA PRO A 110 -7.03 6.20 25.75
C PRO A 110 -5.59 6.71 25.92
N ASP A 111 -4.90 6.15 26.91
CA ASP A 111 -3.54 6.54 27.26
C ASP A 111 -2.52 5.92 26.29
N GLY A 112 -2.10 6.68 25.27
CA GLY A 112 -1.03 6.25 24.34
C GLY A 112 -1.37 6.45 22.87
N GLU A 113 -0.72 5.66 22.01
CA GLU A 113 -1.03 5.58 20.59
C GLU A 113 -2.26 4.69 20.39
N PHE A 114 -3.29 5.21 19.73
CA PHE A 114 -4.44 4.41 19.33
C PHE A 114 -4.99 4.85 17.97
N GLU A 115 -5.66 3.92 17.30
CA GLU A 115 -6.37 4.21 16.06
C GLU A 115 -7.74 4.82 16.41
N LEU A 116 -7.95 6.08 16.05
CA LEU A 116 -9.17 6.82 16.39
C LEU A 116 -10.34 6.44 15.47
N MET A 117 -10.07 6.40 14.16
CA MET A 117 -11.07 6.05 13.16
C MET A 117 -10.42 5.45 11.92
N LYS A 118 -11.16 4.55 11.27
CA LYS A 118 -10.93 4.11 9.91
C LYS A 118 -12.03 4.65 9.02
N TYR A 119 -11.69 5.19 7.88
CA TYR A 119 -12.68 5.59 6.89
C TYR A 119 -12.36 5.03 5.51
N ARG A 120 -13.42 4.82 4.74
CA ARG A 120 -13.36 4.37 3.36
C ARG A 120 -14.02 5.39 2.44
N ILE A 121 -13.35 5.67 1.34
CA ILE A 121 -13.84 6.54 0.27
C ILE A 121 -13.67 5.82 -1.07
N THR A 122 -14.75 5.76 -1.86
CA THR A 122 -14.78 5.18 -3.19
C THR A 122 -15.12 6.21 -4.28
N GLU A 123 -15.76 7.34 -3.94
CA GLU A 123 -16.12 8.40 -4.88
C GLU A 123 -15.23 9.64 -4.74
N GLY A 124 -15.09 10.43 -5.81
CA GLY A 124 -14.36 11.71 -5.78
C GLY A 124 -12.83 11.60 -5.63
N VAL A 125 -12.25 10.41 -5.79
CA VAL A 125 -10.82 10.18 -5.59
C VAL A 125 -9.98 10.67 -6.78
N ASN A 126 -9.10 11.65 -6.53
CA ASN A 126 -8.07 12.04 -7.49
C ASN A 126 -6.85 11.13 -7.37
N LEU A 127 -6.58 10.35 -8.42
CA LEU A 127 -5.47 9.41 -8.44
C LEU A 127 -4.13 10.18 -8.49
N PRO A 128 -3.16 9.88 -7.60
CA PRO A 128 -1.89 10.60 -7.57
C PRO A 128 -1.01 10.32 -8.80
N PHE A 129 -1.15 9.12 -9.37
CA PHE A 129 -0.43 8.69 -10.57
C PHE A 129 -1.40 8.17 -11.63
N ARG A 130 -1.10 8.47 -12.89
CA ARG A 130 -1.73 7.88 -14.05
C ARG A 130 -0.67 7.18 -14.88
N VAL A 131 -0.81 5.87 -15.04
CA VAL A 131 0.12 5.04 -15.80
C VAL A 131 -0.44 4.81 -17.18
N LEU A 132 0.38 5.03 -18.21
CA LEU A 132 0.07 4.86 -19.62
C LEU A 132 1.06 3.86 -20.21
N PRO A 133 0.78 2.54 -20.09
CA PRO A 133 1.61 1.52 -20.69
C PRO A 133 1.28 1.35 -22.18
N THR A 134 2.29 1.10 -22.99
CA THR A 134 2.19 0.79 -24.41
C THR A 134 3.17 -0.34 -24.72
N ILE A 135 2.63 -1.50 -25.05
CA ILE A 135 3.41 -2.70 -25.38
C ILE A 135 3.25 -2.93 -26.87
N LYS A 136 4.38 -3.07 -27.58
CA LYS A 136 4.41 -3.41 -29.01
C LYS A 136 5.24 -4.67 -29.19
N GLU A 137 4.68 -5.67 -29.84
CA GLU A 137 5.40 -6.89 -30.20
C GLU A 137 5.98 -6.72 -31.60
N LEU A 138 7.30 -6.83 -31.73
CA LEU A 138 8.06 -6.68 -32.96
C LEU A 138 8.52 -8.06 -33.41
N GLY A 139 7.61 -8.80 -34.06
CA GLY A 139 7.87 -10.17 -34.51
C GLY A 139 7.78 -11.20 -33.38
N ARG A 140 8.58 -12.27 -33.45
CA ARG A 140 8.53 -13.39 -32.49
C ARG A 140 9.55 -13.30 -31.36
N THR A 141 10.57 -12.46 -31.52
CA THR A 141 11.75 -12.43 -30.65
C THR A 141 12.01 -11.05 -30.05
N ARG A 142 11.21 -10.03 -30.36
CA ARG A 142 11.41 -8.69 -29.81
C ARG A 142 10.09 -8.09 -29.34
N MET A 143 10.15 -7.41 -28.22
CA MET A 143 9.04 -6.70 -27.62
C MET A 143 9.53 -5.34 -27.14
N GLU A 144 8.81 -4.29 -27.49
CA GLU A 144 9.07 -2.93 -27.05
C GLU A 144 8.04 -2.55 -25.98
N VAL A 145 8.51 -2.21 -24.79
CA VAL A 145 7.70 -1.84 -23.63
C VAL A 145 7.94 -0.38 -23.32
N ASN A 146 6.95 0.46 -23.60
CA ASN A 146 6.96 1.88 -23.29
C ASN A 146 5.99 2.15 -22.13
N VAL A 147 6.48 2.69 -21.03
CA VAL A 147 5.65 3.06 -19.87
C VAL A 147 5.85 4.52 -19.57
N LYS A 148 4.76 5.28 -19.67
CA LYS A 148 4.70 6.68 -19.26
C LYS A 148 3.93 6.78 -17.94
N VAL A 149 4.49 7.47 -16.96
CA VAL A 149 3.82 7.70 -15.67
C VAL A 149 3.63 9.20 -15.49
N LYS A 150 2.38 9.64 -15.41
CA LYS A 150 2.02 11.04 -15.15
C LYS A 150 1.65 11.21 -13.69
N SER A 151 2.33 12.10 -12.98
CA SER A 151 1.89 12.53 -11.64
C SER A 151 0.80 13.59 -11.78
N VAL A 152 -0.30 13.43 -11.04
CA VAL A 152 -1.45 14.36 -11.05
C VAL A 152 -1.51 15.21 -9.79
N PHE A 153 -0.64 14.95 -8.81
CA PHE A 153 -0.50 15.78 -7.62
C PHE A 153 0.20 17.13 -7.92
N GLY A 154 0.00 18.11 -7.04
CA GLY A 154 0.48 19.48 -7.24
C GLY A 154 1.99 19.61 -7.41
N ALA A 155 2.44 20.58 -8.23
CA ALA A 155 3.85 20.74 -8.63
C ALA A 155 4.83 20.99 -7.45
N LYS A 156 4.34 21.49 -6.31
CA LYS A 156 5.15 21.69 -5.11
C LYS A 156 5.39 20.39 -4.32
N MET A 157 4.58 19.36 -4.56
CA MET A 157 4.70 18.07 -3.90
C MET A 157 5.63 17.15 -4.70
N PHE A 158 6.22 16.18 -4.00
CA PHE A 158 7.03 15.14 -4.60
C PHE A 158 6.76 13.80 -3.91
N ALA A 159 6.72 12.71 -4.67
CA ALA A 159 6.69 11.38 -4.11
C ALA A 159 8.11 10.84 -3.95
N LEU A 160 8.35 10.11 -2.86
CA LEU A 160 9.64 9.50 -2.56
C LEU A 160 9.60 7.99 -2.76
N GLY A 161 10.72 7.42 -3.20
CA GLY A 161 10.89 5.97 -3.24
C GLY A 161 9.93 5.23 -4.16
N VAL A 162 9.52 5.85 -5.27
CA VAL A 162 8.59 5.24 -6.23
C VAL A 162 9.28 4.05 -6.92
N VAL A 163 8.64 2.88 -6.85
CA VAL A 163 9.11 1.65 -7.50
C VAL A 163 8.01 1.13 -8.40
N ILE A 164 8.27 1.11 -9.69
CA ILE A 164 7.37 0.61 -10.73
C ILE A 164 7.89 -0.76 -11.15
N LYS A 165 7.05 -1.79 -11.05
CA LYS A 165 7.36 -3.16 -11.45
C LYS A 165 6.51 -3.51 -12.66
N ILE A 166 7.17 -3.92 -13.74
CA ILE A 166 6.51 -4.30 -14.99
C ILE A 166 6.86 -5.76 -15.25
N PRO A 167 5.87 -6.67 -15.18
CA PRO A 167 6.11 -8.08 -15.47
C PRO A 167 6.44 -8.25 -16.95
N VAL A 168 7.42 -9.11 -17.23
CA VAL A 168 7.83 -9.49 -18.58
C VAL A 168 7.81 -11.02 -18.72
N PRO A 169 7.74 -11.55 -19.96
CA PRO A 169 7.78 -12.99 -20.17
C PRO A 169 9.07 -13.63 -19.66
N LYS A 170 8.97 -14.84 -19.13
CA LYS A 170 10.12 -15.62 -18.60
C LYS A 170 11.21 -15.90 -19.63
N GLN A 171 10.84 -15.90 -20.92
CA GLN A 171 11.74 -16.14 -22.05
C GLN A 171 12.60 -14.91 -22.40
N THR A 172 12.81 -13.98 -21.47
CA THR A 172 13.59 -12.76 -21.70
C THR A 172 15.09 -13.08 -21.75
N ALA A 173 15.71 -12.91 -22.92
CA ALA A 173 17.14 -13.10 -23.14
C ALA A 173 17.94 -11.86 -22.70
N LYS A 174 17.50 -10.70 -23.17
CA LYS A 174 18.22 -9.43 -23.03
C LYS A 174 17.23 -8.28 -22.90
N THR A 175 17.59 -7.31 -22.07
CA THR A 175 16.79 -6.10 -21.86
C THR A 175 17.65 -4.86 -22.03
N SER A 176 17.24 -3.96 -22.90
CA SER A 176 17.79 -2.61 -23.02
C SER A 176 16.81 -1.61 -22.41
N PHE A 177 17.30 -0.56 -21.75
CA PHE A 177 16.47 0.45 -21.10
C PHE A 177 16.90 1.85 -21.49
N GLN A 178 15.92 2.71 -21.73
CA GLN A 178 16.04 4.15 -21.83
C GLN A 178 15.04 4.77 -20.85
N VAL A 179 15.53 5.60 -19.94
CA VAL A 179 14.70 6.25 -18.92
C VAL A 179 14.95 7.75 -18.93
N THR A 180 13.89 8.54 -18.83
CA THR A 180 14.02 9.99 -18.65
C THR A 180 14.41 10.35 -17.22
N SER A 181 14.06 9.52 -16.24
CA SER A 181 14.31 9.78 -14.82
C SER A 181 14.41 8.48 -14.02
N GLY A 182 15.26 8.47 -13.00
CA GLY A 182 15.47 7.28 -12.15
C GLY A 182 16.38 6.23 -12.80
N ARG A 183 16.26 4.98 -12.34
CA ARG A 183 17.06 3.85 -12.83
C ARG A 183 16.18 2.63 -13.05
N ALA A 184 16.30 1.99 -14.20
CA ALA A 184 15.64 0.73 -14.52
C ALA A 184 16.63 -0.44 -14.44
N LYS A 185 16.17 -1.59 -13.96
CA LYS A 185 16.94 -2.83 -13.92
C LYS A 185 16.00 -4.02 -14.14
N TYR A 186 16.45 -5.01 -14.90
CA TYR A 186 15.77 -6.30 -14.97
C TYR A 186 16.10 -7.16 -13.74
N ASN A 187 15.07 -7.75 -13.14
CA ASN A 187 15.20 -8.74 -12.08
C ASN A 187 14.73 -10.10 -12.58
N ALA A 188 15.69 -11.00 -12.85
CA ALA A 188 15.44 -12.35 -13.33
C ALA A 188 14.76 -13.26 -12.29
N ALA A 189 14.88 -12.97 -10.99
CA ALA A 189 14.23 -13.79 -9.96
C ALA A 189 12.71 -13.59 -9.92
N THR A 190 12.22 -12.44 -10.39
CA THR A 190 10.79 -12.07 -10.37
C THR A 190 10.23 -11.86 -11.76
N ASP A 191 11.00 -12.12 -12.82
CA ASP A 191 10.63 -11.86 -14.22
C ASP A 191 10.03 -10.47 -14.43
N CYS A 192 10.64 -9.44 -13.80
CA CYS A 192 10.12 -8.07 -13.80
C CYS A 192 11.19 -7.04 -14.14
N LEU A 193 10.80 -6.05 -14.92
CA LEU A 193 11.53 -4.79 -15.06
C LEU A 193 11.18 -3.92 -13.85
N ILE A 194 12.20 -3.50 -13.10
CA ILE A 194 12.06 -2.67 -11.92
C ILE A 194 12.60 -1.28 -12.24
N TRP A 195 11.70 -0.30 -12.27
CA TRP A 195 12.05 1.10 -12.44
C TRP A 195 11.91 1.85 -11.12
N LYS A 196 13.04 2.37 -10.62
CA LYS A 196 13.13 3.07 -9.33
C LYS A 196 13.38 4.56 -9.53
N ILE A 197 12.52 5.39 -8.94
CA ILE A 197 12.64 6.85 -8.95
C ILE A 197 12.70 7.31 -7.49
N ARG A 198 13.84 7.90 -7.08
CA ARG A 198 14.03 8.35 -5.70
C ARG A 198 13.10 9.50 -5.32
N LYS A 199 12.95 10.46 -6.24
CA LYS A 199 12.12 11.66 -6.07
C LYS A 199 11.34 11.89 -7.35
N PHE A 200 10.03 11.87 -7.27
CA PHE A 200 9.11 12.05 -8.38
C PHE A 200 8.37 13.38 -8.21
N PRO A 201 8.71 14.42 -8.97
CA PRO A 201 8.06 15.73 -8.86
C PRO A 201 6.62 15.72 -9.39
N GLY A 202 5.73 16.50 -8.78
CA GLY A 202 4.34 16.62 -9.22
C GLY A 202 4.20 17.29 -10.58
N GLN A 203 3.07 17.03 -11.25
CA GLN A 203 2.79 17.50 -12.62
C GLN A 203 3.86 17.16 -13.68
N THR A 204 4.65 16.11 -13.47
CA THR A 204 5.62 15.61 -14.45
C THR A 204 5.20 14.28 -15.08
N GLU A 205 5.81 13.95 -16.22
CA GLU A 205 5.54 12.73 -16.98
C GLU A 205 6.83 12.00 -17.41
N PRO A 206 7.62 11.46 -16.48
CA PRO A 206 8.76 10.63 -16.84
C PRO A 206 8.33 9.39 -17.63
N THR A 207 9.17 8.99 -18.58
CA THR A 207 8.97 7.81 -19.41
C THR A 207 10.10 6.80 -19.24
N MET A 208 9.75 5.53 -19.42
CA MET A 208 10.67 4.41 -19.55
C MET A 208 10.35 3.67 -20.85
N SER A 209 11.36 3.49 -21.68
CA SER A 209 11.32 2.67 -22.89
C SER A 209 12.26 1.49 -22.67
N ALA A 210 11.76 0.27 -22.85
CA ALA A 210 12.53 -0.95 -22.72
C ALA A 210 12.38 -1.80 -23.97
N GLU A 211 13.50 -2.25 -24.52
CA GLU A 211 13.54 -3.24 -25.59
C GLU A 211 13.88 -4.59 -24.97
N VAL A 212 12.97 -5.55 -25.12
CA VAL A 212 13.06 -6.88 -24.54
C VAL A 212 13.23 -7.87 -25.69
N GLU A 213 14.37 -8.56 -25.70
CA GLU A 213 14.64 -9.65 -26.64
C GLU A 213 14.22 -10.97 -25.99
N LEU A 214 13.43 -11.75 -26.71
CA LEU A 214 12.86 -13.02 -26.28
C LEU A 214 13.58 -14.18 -26.96
N ILE A 215 13.85 -15.24 -26.20
CA ILE A 215 14.38 -16.50 -26.72
C ILE A 215 13.21 -17.29 -27.30
N PHE A 216 13.25 -17.52 -28.61
CA PHE A 216 12.33 -18.43 -29.27
C PHE A 216 12.82 -19.87 -29.11
N HIS A 217 12.12 -20.68 -28.31
CA HIS A 217 12.28 -22.13 -28.34
C HIS A 217 11.34 -22.70 -29.40
N ASP A 218 11.90 -23.21 -30.50
CA ASP A 218 11.17 -24.11 -31.39
C ASP A 218 11.01 -25.44 -30.65
N GLY A 219 9.79 -25.84 -30.33
CA GLY A 219 9.48 -27.05 -29.55
C GLY A 219 9.73 -28.36 -30.30
N ARG A 220 10.84 -28.47 -31.05
CA ARG A 220 11.10 -29.56 -31.99
C ARG A 220 12.46 -30.24 -31.87
N LYS A 221 13.10 -30.21 -30.71
CA LYS A 221 14.27 -31.05 -30.43
C LYS A 221 14.31 -31.51 -28.98
N GLU A 222 13.69 -32.66 -28.72
CA GLU A 222 13.99 -33.53 -27.56
C GLU A 222 13.34 -34.92 -27.76
N VAL A 223 13.59 -35.57 -28.90
CA VAL A 223 13.37 -37.03 -29.08
C VAL A 223 14.41 -37.58 -30.06
N LEU A 224 15.70 -37.48 -29.74
CA LEU A 224 16.73 -38.30 -30.40
C LEU A 224 18.02 -38.34 -29.57
N ASP A 225 17.96 -38.91 -28.36
CA ASP A 225 19.17 -39.34 -27.63
C ASP A 225 18.88 -40.50 -26.65
N GLN A 226 17.84 -41.30 -26.89
CA GLN A 226 17.54 -42.52 -26.13
C GLN A 226 17.24 -43.72 -27.05
N ALA A 227 18.08 -43.95 -28.06
CA ALA A 227 17.99 -45.16 -28.88
C ALA A 227 19.35 -45.51 -29.51
N THR A 228 20.40 -45.66 -28.71
CA THR A 228 21.60 -46.46 -29.08
C THR A 228 22.30 -46.97 -27.82
N ASP A 229 21.62 -47.84 -27.05
CA ASP A 229 22.35 -48.75 -26.16
C ASP A 229 21.48 -49.97 -25.83
N SER A 230 21.54 -50.99 -26.69
CA SER A 230 21.28 -52.41 -26.37
C SER A 230 21.27 -53.26 -27.65
N ASP A 231 22.44 -53.56 -28.19
CA ASP A 231 22.64 -54.78 -28.97
C ASP A 231 23.91 -55.47 -28.46
N GLY A 232 23.70 -56.48 -27.62
CA GLY A 232 24.75 -57.28 -26.99
C GLY A 232 24.18 -58.59 -26.48
N ILE A 233 23.85 -59.51 -27.40
CA ILE A 233 23.57 -60.92 -27.09
C ILE A 233 24.86 -61.72 -27.32
N PRO A 234 25.41 -62.45 -26.33
CA PRO A 234 26.39 -63.48 -26.60
C PRO A 234 25.69 -64.83 -26.74
N GLY A 235 25.90 -65.50 -27.87
CA GLY A 235 25.52 -66.89 -28.05
C GLY A 235 26.40 -67.53 -29.13
N THR A 236 27.45 -68.24 -28.72
CA THR A 236 27.56 -69.71 -28.78
C THR A 236 28.87 -70.10 -28.11
#